data_AF-A0A223VVX3-F1
#
_entry.id   AF-A0A223VVX3-F1
#
_cell.length_a   1.000
_cell.length_b   1.000
_cell.length_c   1.000
_cell.angle_alpha   90.00
_cell.angle_beta   90.00
_cell.angle_gamma   90.00
#
_symmetry.space_group_name_H-M   'P 1'
#
loop_
_entity.id
_entity.type
_entity.pdbx_description
1 polymer ?
#
loop_
_entity_poly.entity_id
_entity_poly.type
_entity_poly.pdbx_seq_one_letter_code
_entity_poly.pdbx_strand_id
1 'polypeptide(L)' 'MRIFSTLFRTTQRYRCFVLLDAECICIAFKSCVTAPQNGHWIEVERINLSWLGNPLPFVPG' A
#
# COMPACT_ATOMS: atom_id res chain seq x y z
N MET A 1 1.27 16.29 -37.92
CA MET A 1 2.35 17.07 -37.28
C MET A 1 2.05 17.19 -35.79
N ARG A 2 3.09 17.04 -34.95
CA ARG A 2 3.15 17.42 -33.52
C ARG A 2 2.52 16.46 -32.49
N ILE A 3 3.23 15.35 -32.32
CA ILE A 3 3.61 14.74 -31.04
C ILE A 3 3.94 15.81 -29.97
N PHE A 4 3.05 16.01 -29.00
CA PHE A 4 3.32 16.60 -27.68
C PHE A 4 2.19 16.09 -26.76
N SER A 5 2.40 15.28 -25.74
CA SER A 5 3.05 15.68 -24.49
C SER A 5 3.31 14.46 -23.58
N THR A 6 4.39 13.71 -23.82
CA THR A 6 4.94 12.76 -22.84
C THR A 6 5.80 13.49 -21.81
N LEU A 7 5.24 14.36 -20.96
CA LEU A 7 6.01 15.01 -19.87
C LEU A 7 5.20 15.31 -18.60
N PHE A 8 4.20 14.48 -18.27
CA PHE A 8 3.79 14.32 -16.88
C PHE A 8 4.11 12.90 -16.43
N ARG A 9 5.41 12.59 -16.36
CA ARG A 9 5.86 11.47 -15.55
C ARG A 9 5.68 11.91 -14.10
N THR A 10 4.43 11.91 -13.64
CA THR A 10 4.14 12.00 -12.21
C THR A 10 5.00 10.91 -11.61
N THR A 11 5.92 11.27 -10.71
CA THR A 11 6.72 10.28 -10.03
C THR A 11 5.71 9.48 -9.21
N GLN A 12 5.24 8.37 -9.77
CA GLN A 12 4.20 7.57 -9.17
C GLN A 12 4.83 6.94 -7.93
N ARG A 13 4.68 7.63 -6.80
CA ARG A 13 5.26 7.22 -5.53
C ARG A 13 4.62 5.91 -5.16
N TYR A 14 5.43 4.85 -5.11
CA TYR A 14 4.98 3.57 -4.57
C TYR A 14 4.65 3.77 -3.10
N ARG A 15 3.43 3.40 -2.74
CA ARG A 15 2.92 3.40 -1.37
C ARG A 15 2.94 1.97 -0.87
N CYS A 16 3.17 1.79 0.42
CA CYS A 16 3.18 0.48 1.05
C CYS A 16 1.81 0.21 1.66
N PHE A 17 1.30 -0.99 1.49
CA PHE A 17 0.03 -1.41 2.03
C PHE A 17 0.19 -2.76 2.75
N VAL A 18 -0.60 -2.93 3.80
CA VAL A 18 -0.71 -4.17 4.57
C VAL A 18 -2.15 -4.65 4.49
N LEU A 19 -2.35 -5.93 4.17
CA LEU A 19 -3.68 -6.56 4.21
C LEU A 19 -3.90 -7.14 5.59
N LEU A 20 -5.00 -6.74 6.22
CA LEU A 20 -5.47 -7.32 7.46
C LEU A 20 -6.59 -8.32 7.20
N ASP A 21 -6.67 -9.36 8.02
CA ASP A 21 -7.85 -10.21 8.12
C ASP A 21 -8.91 -9.61 9.06
N ALA A 22 -9.95 -10.40 9.36
CA ALA A 22 -11.04 -9.99 10.25
C ALA A 22 -10.61 -9.82 11.72
N GLU A 23 -9.48 -10.38 12.13
CA GLU A 23 -8.90 -10.31 13.47
C GLU A 23 -7.82 -9.22 13.57
N CYS A 24 -7.70 -8.37 12.55
CA CYS A 24 -6.67 -7.32 12.43
C CYS A 24 -5.24 -7.88 12.37
N ILE A 25 -5.07 -9.14 11.96
CA ILE A 25 -3.76 -9.77 11.75
C ILE A 25 -3.27 -9.45 10.35
N CYS A 26 -2.00 -9.06 10.24
CA CYS A 26 -1.38 -8.80 8.95
C CYS A 26 -1.08 -10.12 8.22
N ILE A 27 -1.68 -10.29 7.05
CA ILE A 27 -1.57 -11.52 6.24
C ILE A 27 -0.85 -11.31 4.90
N ALA A 28 -0.72 -10.07 4.42
CA ALA A 28 0.02 -9.78 3.19
C ALA A 28 0.55 -8.34 3.13
N PHE A 29 1.54 -8.13 2.26
CA PHE A 29 2.11 -6.84 1.94
C PHE A 29 1.98 -6.53 0.46
N LYS A 30 1.85 -5.25 0.10
CA LYS A 30 1.85 -4.80 -1.28
C LYS A 30 2.43 -3.41 -1.42
N SER A 31 3.37 -3.23 -2.35
CA SER A 31 3.84 -1.89 -2.75
C SER A 31 3.27 -1.56 -4.11
N CYS A 32 2.44 -0.53 -4.18
CA CYS A 32 1.82 -0.12 -5.44
C CYS A 32 1.48 1.36 -5.45
N VAL A 33 1.25 1.89 -6.64
CA VAL A 33 0.94 3.30 -6.83
C VAL A 33 -0.51 3.61 -6.45
N THR A 34 -1.43 2.70 -6.79
CA THR A 34 -2.87 2.86 -6.60
C THR A 34 -3.33 1.98 -5.45
N ALA A 35 -4.13 2.54 -4.54
CA ALA A 35 -4.68 1.79 -3.42
C ALA A 35 -5.44 0.55 -3.93
N PRO A 36 -5.20 -0.64 -3.36
CA PRO A 36 -5.94 -1.83 -3.74
C PRO A 36 -7.44 -1.67 -3.44
N GLN A 37 -8.30 -2.15 -4.34
CA GLN A 37 -9.76 -1.97 -4.22
C GLN A 37 -10.45 -3.06 -3.39
N ASN A 38 -9.78 -4.20 -3.17
CA ASN A 38 -10.40 -5.39 -2.56
C ASN A 38 -9.61 -5.82 -1.32
N GLY A 39 -10.31 -6.13 -0.24
CA GLY A 39 -9.72 -6.51 1.04
C GLY A 39 -9.39 -5.30 1.93
N HIS A 40 -9.07 -5.57 3.19
CA HIS A 40 -8.81 -4.56 4.20
C HIS A 40 -7.35 -4.09 4.15
N TRP A 41 -7.01 -3.37 3.07
CA TRP A 41 -5.67 -2.81 2.89
C TRP A 41 -5.52 -1.49 3.64
N ILE A 42 -4.50 -1.41 4.49
CA ILE A 42 -4.13 -0.20 5.22
C ILE A 42 -2.82 0.34 4.63
N GLU A 43 -2.78 1.62 4.32
CA GLU A 43 -1.56 2.30 3.88
C GLU A 43 -0.62 2.48 5.08
N VAL A 44 0.65 2.16 4.89
CA VAL A 44 1.71 2.31 5.90
C VAL A 44 2.90 3.04 5.29
N GLU A 45 3.68 3.73 6.12
CA GLU A 45 4.88 4.44 5.65
C GLU A 45 5.95 3.48 5.11
N ARG A 46 6.05 2.28 5.71
CA ARG A 46 7.03 1.24 5.38
C ARG A 46 6.48 -0.15 5.74
N ILE A 47 6.86 -1.15 4.95
CA ILE A 47 6.64 -2.57 5.29
C ILE A 47 7.60 -2.99 6.41
N ASN A 48 7.05 -3.55 7.48
CA ASN A 48 7.82 -4.29 8.48
C ASN A 48 7.37 -5.76 8.49
N LEU A 49 8.31 -6.66 8.19
CA LEU A 49 8.04 -8.09 8.10
C LEU A 49 7.63 -8.71 9.44
N SER A 50 7.98 -8.09 10.58
CA SER A 50 7.56 -8.58 11.90
C SER A 50 6.04 -8.53 12.11
N TRP A 51 5.31 -7.81 11.26
CA TRP A 51 3.85 -7.75 11.33
C TRP A 51 3.18 -8.99 10.74
N LEU A 52 3.87 -9.76 9.89
CA LEU A 52 3.24 -10.93 9.28
C LEU A 52 2.81 -11.93 10.35
N GLY A 53 1.54 -12.31 10.36
CA GLY A 53 0.92 -13.17 11.37
C GLY A 53 0.72 -12.52 12.74
N ASN A 54 0.93 -11.20 12.86
CA ASN A 54 0.78 -10.44 14.09
C ASN A 54 -0.22 -9.28 13.90
N PRO A 55 -0.85 -8.79 14.99
CA PRO A 55 -1.66 -7.59 14.92
C PRO A 55 -0.80 -6.36 14.59
N LEU A 56 -1.36 -5.42 13.83
CA LEU A 56 -0.65 -4.18 13.51
C LEU A 56 -0.48 -3.33 14.79
N PRO A 57 0.74 -2.88 15.15
CA PRO A 57 0.98 -2.30 16.47
C PRO A 57 0.36 -0.91 16.70
N PHE A 58 -0.05 -0.19 15.66
CA PHE A 58 -0.77 1.08 15.74
C PHE A 58 -1.28 1.48 14.35
N VAL A 59 -2.60 1.63 14.17
CA VAL A 59 -3.19 2.28 13.00
C VAL A 59 -3.68 3.65 13.46
N PRO A 60 -2.97 4.76 13.18
CA PRO A 60 -3.56 6.08 13.38
C PRO A 60 -4.73 6.22 12.40
N GLY A 61 -5.92 6.49 12.94
CA GLY A 61 -7.15 6.70 12.17
C GLY A 61 -7.16 8.00 11.38
#